data_AF-A0AAJ5N5T6-F1
#
_entry.id   AF-A0AAJ5N5T6-F1
#
_cell.length_a   1.000
_cell.length_b   1.000
_cell.length_c   1.000
_cell.angle_alpha   90.00
_cell.angle_beta   90.00
_cell.angle_gamma   90.00
#
_symmetry.space_group_name_H-M   'P 1'
#
loop_
_entity.id
_entity.type
_entity.pdbx_description
1 polymer ?
#
loop_
_entity_poly.entity_id
_entity_poly.type
_entity_poly.pdbx_seq_one_letter_code
_entity_poly.pdbx_strand_id
1 'polypeptide(L)'
;MKRTWGISIFFIVMVLGYFGYRSLTERPPLPKKSSEAVSNISSQSAINADHNAIMRDGEISIPQKYQLTQATVSGNFQTDQDLRNSFSGSDRLIMDDFYGKFDQNAIAFTKPEQYDWLVRNGYPMPQDVIAAQKMNIDELGNLVDQGNIKASYFYLMREVYGKNGENVLDKINKTGFDSQWSQRLINAEKLVRSSGSPFAGYIVAARAAKEGNNAEGVYAGYALASVMGDTRALNALAHAENVNTQSLMSALSVQMDMMRLANPNVFAGKPTEFPDRYSVGIRY
;
A
#
# COMPACT_ATOMS: atom_id res chain seq x y z
N MET A 1 -28.65 -6.18 28.78
CA MET A 1 -27.30 -5.85 28.25
C MET A 1 -27.37 -5.28 26.83
N LYS A 2 -28.08 -4.16 26.59
CA LYS A 2 -28.16 -3.50 25.26
C LYS A 2 -27.79 -2.00 25.28
N ARG A 3 -27.44 -1.46 26.45
CA ARG A 3 -27.18 -0.01 26.64
C ARG A 3 -25.70 0.39 26.70
N THR A 4 -24.78 -0.57 26.84
CA THR A 4 -23.34 -0.29 26.88
C THR A 4 -22.69 -0.16 25.50
N TRP A 5 -23.32 -0.71 24.45
CA TRP A 5 -22.79 -0.70 23.08
C TRP A 5 -22.83 0.70 22.43
N GLY A 6 -23.88 1.49 22.71
CA GLY A 6 -23.99 2.86 22.22
C GLY A 6 -22.99 3.82 22.85
N ILE A 7 -22.55 3.56 24.09
CA ILE A 7 -21.62 4.42 24.82
C ILE A 7 -20.20 4.25 24.27
N SER A 8 -19.77 3.02 23.97
CA SER A 8 -18.44 2.77 23.39
C SER A 8 -18.27 3.35 21.98
N ILE A 9 -19.31 3.25 21.14
CA ILE A 9 -19.30 3.84 19.79
C ILE A 9 -19.24 5.37 19.86
N PHE A 10 -19.98 5.97 20.80
CA PHE A 10 -19.97 7.42 20.99
C PHE A 10 -18.60 7.94 21.44
N PHE A 11 -17.92 7.22 22.34
CA PHE A 11 -16.56 7.58 22.78
C PHE A 11 -15.54 7.52 21.64
N ILE A 12 -15.62 6.51 20.76
CA ILE A 12 -14.72 6.38 19.62
C ILE A 12 -14.91 7.54 18.63
N VAL A 13 -16.17 7.93 18.35
CA VAL A 13 -16.47 9.07 17.46
C VAL A 13 -16.00 10.40 18.08
N MET A 14 -16.16 10.58 19.40
CA MET A 14 -15.70 11.78 20.11
C MET A 14 -14.18 11.91 20.11
N VAL A 15 -13.44 10.81 20.31
CA VAL A 15 -11.98 10.80 20.27
C VAL A 15 -11.47 11.06 18.85
N LEU A 16 -12.07 10.44 17.82
CA LEU A 16 -11.73 10.70 16.43
C LEU A 16 -12.02 12.14 16.01
N GLY A 17 -13.14 12.71 16.47
CA GLY A 17 -13.46 14.13 16.28
C GLY A 17 -12.48 15.06 16.97
N TYR A 18 -12.05 14.75 18.19
CA TYR A 18 -11.08 15.54 18.95
C TYR A 18 -9.69 15.52 18.31
N PHE A 19 -9.19 14.35 17.89
CA PHE A 19 -7.91 14.24 17.18
C PHE A 19 -7.96 14.86 15.78
N GLY A 20 -9.09 14.77 15.07
CA GLY A 20 -9.31 15.46 13.80
C GLY A 20 -9.34 16.98 13.95
N TYR A 21 -9.93 17.51 15.02
CA TYR A 21 -9.93 18.94 15.31
C TYR A 21 -8.54 19.47 15.71
N ARG A 22 -7.80 18.70 16.51
CA ARG A 22 -6.47 19.09 16.98
C ARG A 22 -5.43 19.11 15.84
N SER A 23 -5.51 18.17 14.91
CA SER A 23 -4.62 18.15 13.73
C SER A 23 -4.86 19.31 12.76
N LEU A 24 -6.06 19.91 12.78
CA LEU A 24 -6.41 21.07 11.95
C LEU A 24 -5.97 22.41 12.56
N THR A 25 -5.76 22.48 13.89
CA THR A 25 -5.57 23.75 14.61
C THR A 25 -4.12 24.00 15.05
N GLU A 26 -3.30 22.97 15.23
CA GLU A 26 -1.89 23.14 15.57
C GLU A 26 -1.03 23.32 14.30
N ARG A 27 -0.95 24.56 13.80
CA ARG A 27 0.11 24.95 12.85
C ARG A 27 1.43 25.07 13.63
N PRO A 28 2.51 24.34 13.26
CA PRO A 28 3.81 24.59 13.87
C PRO A 28 4.29 26.02 13.54
N PRO A 29 4.97 26.72 14.46
CA PRO A 29 5.48 28.05 14.20
C PRO A 29 6.52 28.01 13.06
N LEU A 30 6.31 28.84 12.05
CA LEU A 30 7.25 29.03 10.94
C LEU A 30 8.61 29.54 11.48
N PRO A 31 9.74 28.94 11.09
CA PRO A 31 11.06 29.49 11.40
C PRO A 31 11.26 30.82 10.65
N LYS A 32 11.72 31.84 11.38
CA LYS A 32 12.06 33.18 10.86
C LYS A 32 13.12 33.05 9.75
N LYS A 33 12.80 33.60 8.59
CA LYS A 33 13.67 33.77 7.43
C LYS A 33 14.72 34.85 7.72
N SER A 34 15.98 34.48 7.95
CA SER A 34 17.12 35.39 7.79
C SER A 34 17.63 35.28 6.35
N SER A 35 17.62 36.42 5.68
CA SER A 35 18.16 36.60 4.34
C SER A 35 19.68 36.60 4.41
N GLU A 36 20.33 35.69 3.69
CA GLU A 36 21.67 35.95 3.15
C GLU A 36 21.80 35.22 1.81
N ALA A 37 22.00 36.03 0.78
CA ALA A 37 22.15 35.60 -0.59
C ALA A 37 23.60 35.17 -0.82
N VAL A 38 23.80 33.97 -1.36
CA VAL A 38 24.98 33.68 -2.17
C VAL A 38 24.53 32.94 -3.43
N SER A 39 24.68 33.67 -4.54
CA SER A 39 24.56 33.23 -5.92
C SER A 39 25.62 32.17 -6.25
N ASN A 40 25.18 31.05 -6.82
CA ASN A 40 25.73 30.45 -8.04
C ASN A 40 25.14 29.06 -8.23
N ILE A 41 24.39 28.86 -9.31
CA ILE A 41 24.68 27.86 -10.36
C ILE A 41 23.74 28.16 -11.53
N SER A 42 24.39 28.53 -12.62
CA SER A 42 23.85 28.65 -13.96
C SER A 42 23.48 27.27 -14.51
N SER A 43 22.45 27.26 -15.38
CA SER A 43 22.13 26.21 -16.36
C SER A 43 21.25 25.03 -15.90
N GLN A 44 20.05 25.34 -15.42
CA GLN A 44 18.87 24.50 -15.73
C GLN A 44 18.48 24.78 -17.19
N SER A 45 18.99 23.94 -18.10
CA SER A 45 18.44 23.87 -19.44
C SER A 45 17.13 23.08 -19.38
N ALA A 46 16.10 23.71 -19.94
CA ALA A 46 14.74 23.24 -20.05
C ALA A 46 14.64 21.80 -20.57
N ILE A 47 13.96 20.95 -19.81
CA ILE A 47 13.16 19.84 -20.37
C ILE A 47 11.75 20.00 -19.80
N ASN A 48 11.14 21.15 -20.10
CA ASN A 48 9.70 21.22 -20.32
C ASN A 48 9.52 20.93 -21.81
N ALA A 49 9.31 19.66 -22.14
CA ALA A 49 8.78 19.27 -23.43
C ALA A 49 7.63 18.31 -23.15
N ASP A 50 6.43 18.85 -23.33
CA ASP A 50 5.18 18.14 -23.61
C ASP A 50 5.38 16.65 -23.94
N HIS A 51 4.95 15.80 -23.01
CA HIS A 51 4.35 14.53 -23.39
C HIS A 51 2.88 14.62 -23.04
N ASN A 52 2.13 15.30 -23.91
CA ASN A 52 0.72 15.01 -24.09
C ASN A 52 0.61 13.55 -24.52
N ALA A 53 0.58 12.64 -23.55
CA ALA A 53 0.09 11.29 -23.78
C ALA A 53 -1.33 11.45 -24.31
N ILE A 54 -1.52 11.10 -25.58
CA ILE A 54 -2.83 11.03 -26.21
C ILE A 54 -3.61 9.98 -25.42
N MET A 55 -4.37 10.40 -24.41
CA MET A 55 -5.28 9.51 -23.70
C MET A 55 -6.31 9.05 -24.73
N ARG A 56 -6.21 7.78 -25.12
CA ARG A 56 -7.27 7.15 -25.90
C ARG A 56 -8.46 6.96 -24.98
N ASP A 57 -9.66 7.16 -25.53
CA ASP A 57 -10.91 6.98 -24.79
C ASP A 57 -10.92 5.56 -24.18
N GLY A 58 -10.96 5.47 -22.84
CA GLY A 58 -10.87 4.20 -22.11
C GLY A 58 -9.48 3.75 -21.62
N GLU A 59 -8.43 4.59 -21.68
CA GLU A 59 -7.13 4.30 -21.01
C GLU A 59 -6.98 5.08 -19.69
N ILE A 60 -6.57 4.40 -18.62
CA ILE A 60 -6.32 5.05 -17.31
C ILE A 60 -4.84 5.39 -17.20
N SER A 61 -4.54 6.67 -16.95
CA SER A 61 -3.16 7.11 -16.69
C SER A 61 -2.68 6.62 -15.32
N ILE A 62 -1.71 5.70 -15.30
CA ILE A 62 -1.03 5.28 -14.07
C ILE A 62 0.01 6.33 -13.69
N PRO A 63 0.01 6.85 -12.44
CA PRO A 63 1.09 7.71 -11.97
C PRO A 63 2.45 7.04 -12.15
N GLN A 64 3.44 7.78 -12.65
CA GLN A 64 4.76 7.24 -12.99
C GLN A 64 5.41 6.44 -11.84
N LYS A 65 5.27 6.93 -10.59
CA LYS A 65 5.78 6.25 -9.39
C LYS A 65 5.16 4.86 -9.12
N TYR A 66 4.02 4.54 -9.73
CA TYR A 66 3.29 3.29 -9.57
C TYR A 66 3.27 2.42 -10.83
N GLN A 67 4.09 2.76 -11.83
CA GLN A 67 4.27 1.90 -13.00
C GLN A 67 5.28 0.79 -12.65
N LEU A 68 4.89 -0.48 -12.75
CA LEU A 68 5.82 -1.60 -12.64
C LEU A 68 6.58 -1.79 -13.96
N THR A 69 5.84 -1.80 -15.06
CA THR A 69 6.34 -1.82 -16.44
C THR A 69 5.72 -0.64 -17.20
N GLN A 70 6.20 -0.35 -18.42
CA GLN A 70 5.64 0.72 -19.28
C GLN A 70 4.20 0.43 -19.78
N ALA A 71 3.51 -0.57 -19.21
CA ALA A 71 2.21 -0.99 -19.67
C ALA A 71 1.12 0.04 -19.34
N THR A 72 0.28 0.35 -20.33
CA THR A 72 -1.01 1.01 -20.12
C THR A 72 -2.03 -0.01 -19.60
N VAL A 73 -3.00 0.47 -18.84
CA VAL A 73 -4.07 -0.35 -18.28
C VAL A 73 -5.35 -0.02 -19.03
N SER A 74 -5.98 -1.05 -19.60
CA SER A 74 -7.30 -0.92 -20.21
C SER A 74 -8.31 -0.52 -19.14
N GLY A 75 -9.00 0.60 -19.33
CA GLY A 75 -9.88 1.23 -18.34
C GLY A 75 -11.35 0.79 -18.37
N ASN A 76 -11.70 -0.22 -19.15
CA ASN A 76 -13.10 -0.51 -19.47
C ASN A 76 -13.78 -1.59 -18.59
N PHE A 77 -13.19 -1.99 -17.47
CA PHE A 77 -13.74 -3.05 -16.61
C PHE A 77 -14.85 -2.55 -15.69
N GLN A 78 -15.99 -3.24 -15.69
CA GLN A 78 -17.14 -2.89 -14.85
C GLN A 78 -17.01 -3.47 -13.43
N THR A 79 -16.49 -4.69 -13.32
CA THR A 79 -16.29 -5.38 -12.04
C THR A 79 -14.93 -6.08 -11.97
N ASP A 80 -14.49 -6.42 -10.75
CA ASP A 80 -13.28 -7.20 -10.54
C ASP A 80 -13.38 -8.60 -11.14
N GLN A 81 -14.58 -9.18 -11.18
CA GLN A 81 -14.85 -10.43 -11.89
C GLN A 81 -14.63 -10.29 -13.40
N ASP A 82 -15.07 -9.20 -14.03
CA ASP A 82 -14.84 -8.96 -15.46
C ASP A 82 -13.35 -8.82 -15.77
N LEU A 83 -12.62 -8.09 -14.91
CA LEU A 83 -11.17 -7.96 -15.00
C LEU A 83 -10.49 -9.33 -14.88
N ARG A 84 -10.81 -10.11 -13.84
CA ARG A 84 -10.26 -11.47 -13.67
C ARG A 84 -10.61 -12.35 -14.87
N ASN A 85 -11.81 -12.20 -15.42
CA ASN A 85 -12.27 -12.97 -16.55
C ASN A 85 -11.51 -12.67 -17.87
N SER A 86 -10.88 -11.51 -17.98
CA SER A 86 -10.08 -11.15 -19.15
C SER A 86 -8.73 -11.88 -19.25
N PHE A 87 -8.30 -12.55 -18.18
CA PHE A 87 -7.04 -13.29 -18.14
C PHE A 87 -7.22 -14.79 -18.41
N SER A 88 -6.17 -15.41 -18.95
CA SER A 88 -6.10 -16.86 -19.16
C SER A 88 -6.19 -17.65 -17.84
N GLY A 89 -6.58 -18.93 -17.90
CA GLY A 89 -6.69 -19.76 -16.70
C GLY A 89 -5.39 -19.86 -15.89
N SER A 90 -4.23 -19.97 -16.54
CA SER A 90 -2.93 -19.98 -15.87
C SER A 90 -2.58 -18.64 -15.22
N ASP A 91 -2.90 -17.52 -15.88
CA ASP A 91 -2.70 -16.19 -15.30
C ASP A 91 -3.66 -15.94 -14.11
N ARG A 92 -4.88 -16.49 -14.16
CA ARG A 92 -5.83 -16.45 -13.03
C ARG A 92 -5.29 -17.14 -11.78
N LEU A 93 -4.69 -18.31 -11.93
CA LEU A 93 -4.07 -19.00 -10.79
C LEU A 93 -2.95 -18.17 -10.14
N ILE A 94 -2.16 -17.44 -10.94
CA ILE A 94 -1.13 -16.53 -10.41
C ILE A 94 -1.77 -15.39 -9.61
N MET A 95 -2.86 -14.81 -10.11
CA MET A 95 -3.59 -13.77 -9.39
C MET A 95 -4.22 -14.29 -8.09
N ASP A 96 -4.86 -15.45 -8.14
CA ASP A 96 -5.54 -16.03 -6.99
C ASP A 96 -4.55 -16.41 -5.90
N ASP A 97 -3.39 -16.97 -6.27
CA ASP A 97 -2.30 -17.20 -5.32
C ASP A 97 -1.82 -15.89 -4.67
N PHE A 98 -1.61 -14.83 -5.46
CA PHE A 98 -1.13 -13.55 -4.91
C PHE A 98 -2.16 -12.89 -3.99
N TYR A 99 -3.40 -12.70 -4.46
CA TYR A 99 -4.44 -12.01 -3.69
C TYR A 99 -4.99 -12.85 -2.54
N GLY A 100 -4.92 -14.18 -2.62
CA GLY A 100 -5.28 -15.09 -1.54
C GLY A 100 -4.37 -14.99 -0.31
N LYS A 101 -3.24 -14.27 -0.40
CA LYS A 101 -2.37 -13.97 0.76
C LYS A 101 -2.94 -12.90 1.69
N PHE A 102 -4.07 -12.30 1.36
CA PHE A 102 -4.73 -11.28 2.16
C PHE A 102 -6.11 -11.76 2.59
N ASP A 103 -6.53 -11.38 3.80
CA ASP A 103 -7.85 -11.72 4.39
C ASP A 103 -9.02 -11.00 3.72
N GLN A 104 -8.80 -10.33 2.59
CA GLN A 104 -9.87 -9.77 1.78
C GLN A 104 -9.36 -9.61 0.36
N ASN A 105 -10.30 -9.56 -0.57
CA ASN A 105 -9.98 -9.27 -1.96
C ASN A 105 -9.53 -7.81 -2.08
N ALA A 106 -8.22 -7.58 -1.98
CA ALA A 106 -7.61 -6.25 -1.96
C ALA A 106 -7.95 -5.42 -3.21
N ILE A 107 -8.25 -6.09 -4.33
CA ILE A 107 -8.60 -5.47 -5.61
C ILE A 107 -10.10 -5.48 -5.91
N ALA A 108 -10.97 -5.81 -4.96
CA ALA A 108 -12.41 -5.90 -5.23
C ALA A 108 -13.00 -4.57 -5.75
N PHE A 109 -13.79 -4.61 -6.82
CA PHE A 109 -14.55 -3.45 -7.27
C PHE A 109 -15.79 -3.88 -8.03
N THR A 110 -16.82 -3.04 -7.97
CA THR A 110 -18.12 -3.27 -8.60
C THR A 110 -18.50 -2.17 -9.60
N LYS A 111 -17.64 -1.15 -9.75
CA LYS A 111 -17.82 -0.04 -10.68
C LYS A 111 -16.49 0.44 -11.27
N PRO A 112 -16.47 1.03 -12.48
CA PRO A 112 -15.23 1.52 -13.11
C PRO A 112 -14.48 2.56 -12.28
N GLU A 113 -15.16 3.46 -11.56
CA GLU A 113 -14.47 4.52 -10.81
C GLU A 113 -13.62 3.98 -9.66
N GLN A 114 -13.99 2.80 -9.14
CA GLN A 114 -13.23 2.09 -8.12
C GLN A 114 -11.98 1.43 -8.72
N TYR A 115 -12.07 0.91 -9.94
CA TYR A 115 -10.90 0.42 -10.67
C TYR A 115 -9.89 1.53 -10.93
N ASP A 116 -10.37 2.68 -11.44
CA ASP A 116 -9.58 3.92 -11.58
C ASP A 116 -8.87 4.29 -10.28
N TRP A 117 -9.58 4.23 -9.17
CA TRP A 117 -9.02 4.53 -7.86
C TRP A 117 -7.89 3.57 -7.49
N LEU A 118 -8.06 2.26 -7.68
CA LEU A 118 -7.02 1.25 -7.37
C LEU A 118 -5.75 1.52 -8.20
N VAL A 119 -5.92 1.77 -9.49
CA VAL A 119 -4.82 2.07 -10.42
C VAL A 119 -4.07 3.34 -9.97
N ARG A 120 -4.79 4.43 -9.72
CA ARG A 120 -4.19 5.73 -9.32
C ARG A 120 -3.53 5.69 -7.94
N ASN A 121 -4.01 4.81 -7.06
CA ASN A 121 -3.45 4.63 -5.72
C ASN A 121 -2.38 3.54 -5.64
N GLY A 122 -1.94 2.99 -6.77
CA GLY A 122 -0.75 2.14 -6.84
C GLY A 122 -0.96 0.71 -6.37
N TYR A 123 -2.19 0.22 -6.38
CA TYR A 123 -2.45 -1.20 -6.11
C TYR A 123 -1.74 -2.07 -7.16
N PRO A 124 -1.20 -3.23 -6.76
CA PRO A 124 -0.74 -4.22 -7.72
C PRO A 124 -1.96 -4.74 -8.46
N MET A 125 -2.13 -4.30 -9.70
CA MET A 125 -3.24 -4.74 -10.53
C MET A 125 -2.91 -6.11 -11.14
N PRO A 126 -3.90 -6.91 -11.56
CA PRO A 126 -3.69 -8.21 -12.22
C PRO A 126 -2.49 -8.33 -13.17
N GLN A 127 -2.38 -7.40 -14.12
CA GLN A 127 -1.28 -7.33 -15.06
C GLN A 127 0.08 -7.12 -14.39
N ASP A 128 0.15 -6.34 -13.31
CA ASP A 128 1.37 -6.15 -12.52
C ASP A 128 1.76 -7.45 -11.82
N VAL A 129 0.78 -8.15 -11.22
CA VAL A 129 1.01 -9.44 -10.54
C VAL A 129 1.58 -10.47 -11.51
N ILE A 130 0.95 -10.60 -12.69
CA ILE A 130 1.37 -11.54 -13.72
C ILE A 130 2.76 -11.19 -14.24
N ALA A 131 3.02 -9.91 -14.53
CA ALA A 131 4.32 -9.44 -14.99
C ALA A 131 5.40 -9.70 -13.94
N ALA A 132 5.16 -9.32 -12.69
CA ALA A 132 6.12 -9.51 -11.59
C ALA A 132 6.40 -10.99 -11.31
N GLN A 133 5.40 -11.87 -11.48
CA GLN A 133 5.59 -13.31 -11.30
C GLN A 133 6.47 -13.92 -12.40
N LYS A 134 6.35 -13.40 -13.64
CA LYS A 134 7.16 -13.85 -14.80
C LYS A 134 8.60 -13.33 -14.74
N MET A 135 8.86 -12.24 -14.02
CA MET A 135 10.22 -11.72 -13.78
C MET A 135 11.02 -12.66 -12.89
N ASN A 136 12.31 -12.82 -13.20
CA ASN A 136 13.23 -13.46 -12.28
C ASN A 136 13.46 -12.57 -11.05
N ILE A 137 13.97 -13.16 -9.96
CA ILE A 137 14.06 -12.41 -8.70
C ILE A 137 15.10 -11.29 -8.73
N ASP A 138 16.16 -11.44 -9.54
CA ASP A 138 17.21 -10.42 -9.67
C ASP A 138 16.75 -9.23 -10.51
N GLU A 139 15.96 -9.45 -11.56
CA GLU A 139 15.26 -8.42 -12.33
C GLU A 139 14.34 -7.60 -11.41
N LEU A 140 13.54 -8.28 -10.60
CA LEU A 140 12.65 -7.63 -9.65
C LEU A 140 13.45 -6.85 -8.59
N GLY A 141 14.56 -7.41 -8.11
CA GLY A 141 15.49 -6.74 -7.19
C GLY A 141 16.15 -5.51 -7.81
N ASN A 142 16.52 -5.55 -9.10
CA ASN A 142 17.06 -4.39 -9.82
C ASN A 142 16.03 -3.26 -9.91
N LEU A 143 14.75 -3.58 -10.12
CA LEU A 143 13.67 -2.58 -10.09
C LEU A 143 13.50 -1.96 -8.70
N VAL A 144 13.66 -2.75 -7.62
CA VAL A 144 13.70 -2.22 -6.24
C VAL A 144 14.88 -1.26 -6.08
N ASP A 145 16.07 -1.61 -6.55
CA ASP A 145 17.26 -0.76 -6.50
C ASP A 145 17.05 0.57 -7.25
N GLN A 146 16.22 0.57 -8.29
CA GLN A 146 15.80 1.76 -9.05
C GLN A 146 14.66 2.57 -8.40
N GLY A 147 14.18 2.15 -7.22
CA GLY A 147 13.13 2.87 -6.51
C GLY A 147 11.70 2.47 -6.90
N ASN A 148 11.50 1.35 -7.58
CA ASN A 148 10.17 0.93 -8.02
C ASN A 148 9.32 0.40 -6.84
N ILE A 149 8.23 1.11 -6.54
CA ILE A 149 7.34 0.81 -5.42
C ILE A 149 6.64 -0.54 -5.60
N LYS A 150 6.07 -0.81 -6.78
CA LYS A 150 5.35 -2.06 -7.02
C LYS A 150 6.30 -3.26 -7.02
N ALA A 151 7.49 -3.11 -7.60
CA ALA A 151 8.53 -4.14 -7.52
C ALA A 151 8.86 -4.47 -6.06
N SER A 152 8.88 -3.46 -5.18
CA SER A 152 9.12 -3.65 -3.74
C SER A 152 8.02 -4.48 -3.08
N TYR A 153 6.74 -4.29 -3.43
CA TYR A 153 5.65 -5.15 -2.96
C TYR A 153 5.89 -6.61 -3.35
N PHE A 154 6.15 -6.86 -4.63
CA PHE A 154 6.35 -8.22 -5.14
C PHE A 154 7.61 -8.87 -4.59
N TYR A 155 8.70 -8.11 -4.45
CA TYR A 155 9.97 -8.60 -3.93
C TYR A 155 9.82 -9.06 -2.48
N LEU A 156 9.23 -8.22 -1.61
CA LEU A 156 8.97 -8.56 -0.22
C LEU A 156 8.04 -9.78 -0.09
N MET A 157 6.97 -9.82 -0.90
CA MET A 157 6.05 -10.96 -0.91
C MET A 157 6.71 -12.26 -1.39
N ARG A 158 7.65 -12.21 -2.34
CA ARG A 158 8.31 -13.42 -2.88
C ARG A 158 9.48 -13.89 -2.03
N GLU A 159 10.27 -12.98 -1.47
CA GLU A 159 11.52 -13.30 -0.77
C GLU A 159 11.38 -13.38 0.75
N VAL A 160 10.40 -12.70 1.32
CA VAL A 160 10.23 -12.63 2.79
C VAL A 160 8.88 -13.20 3.19
N TYR A 161 7.79 -12.55 2.80
CA TYR A 161 6.47 -12.84 3.36
C TYR A 161 5.82 -14.09 2.74
N GLY A 162 6.26 -14.52 1.57
CA GLY A 162 5.87 -15.78 0.93
C GLY A 162 6.74 -16.98 1.31
N LYS A 163 7.77 -16.78 2.14
CA LYS A 163 8.71 -17.83 2.57
C LYS A 163 8.52 -18.16 4.05
N ASN A 164 9.03 -19.32 4.45
CA ASN A 164 9.13 -19.68 5.87
C ASN A 164 10.24 -18.84 6.52
N GLY A 165 10.03 -18.40 7.76
CA GLY A 165 11.00 -17.56 8.48
C GLY A 165 12.38 -18.19 8.60
N GLU A 166 12.46 -19.53 8.73
CA GLU A 166 13.72 -20.28 8.73
C GLU A 166 14.53 -20.09 7.44
N ASN A 167 13.86 -20.05 6.29
CA ASN A 167 14.54 -19.84 5.00
C ASN A 167 15.09 -18.42 4.88
N VAL A 168 14.38 -17.44 5.45
CA VAL A 168 14.82 -16.04 5.47
C VAL A 168 16.03 -15.88 6.40
N LEU A 169 15.96 -16.45 7.61
CA LEU A 169 17.07 -16.43 8.57
C LEU A 169 18.30 -17.19 8.06
N ASP A 170 18.11 -18.37 7.45
CA ASP A 170 19.19 -19.12 6.81
C ASP A 170 19.87 -18.32 5.70
N LYS A 171 19.08 -17.63 4.87
CA LYS A 171 19.62 -16.75 3.81
C LYS A 171 20.38 -15.55 4.39
N ILE A 172 19.89 -14.92 5.46
CA ILE A 172 20.61 -13.86 6.18
C ILE A 172 21.94 -14.40 6.72
N ASN A 173 21.93 -15.56 7.38
CA ASN A 173 23.12 -16.16 7.97
C ASN A 173 24.17 -16.54 6.91
N LYS A 174 23.74 -16.97 5.72
CA LYS A 174 24.63 -17.33 4.61
C LYS A 174 25.18 -16.13 3.85
N THR A 175 24.36 -15.12 3.60
CA THR A 175 24.72 -13.98 2.74
C THR A 175 25.30 -12.81 3.53
N GLY A 176 24.94 -12.67 4.81
CA GLY A 176 25.32 -11.56 5.66
C GLY A 176 24.33 -10.39 5.62
N PHE A 177 24.34 -9.59 6.69
CA PHE A 177 23.49 -8.39 6.82
C PHE A 177 23.85 -7.28 5.82
N ASP A 178 25.11 -7.22 5.38
CA ASP A 178 25.59 -6.23 4.41
C ASP A 178 25.47 -6.71 2.95
N SER A 179 24.87 -7.88 2.72
CA SER A 179 24.71 -8.41 1.37
C SER A 179 23.78 -7.54 0.52
N GLN A 180 23.96 -7.61 -0.80
CA GLN A 180 23.07 -6.95 -1.76
C GLN A 180 21.61 -7.36 -1.55
N TRP A 181 21.35 -8.62 -1.21
CA TRP A 181 20.01 -9.10 -0.93
C TRP A 181 19.40 -8.45 0.32
N SER A 182 20.17 -8.35 1.41
CA SER A 182 19.73 -7.70 2.66
C SER A 182 19.48 -6.20 2.45
N GLN A 183 20.34 -5.51 1.69
CA GLN A 183 20.16 -4.10 1.34
C GLN A 183 18.91 -3.88 0.48
N ARG A 184 18.63 -4.77 -0.48
CA ARG A 184 17.39 -4.76 -1.28
C ARG A 184 16.14 -4.88 -0.41
N LEU A 185 16.17 -5.72 0.62
CA LEU A 185 15.05 -5.83 1.56
C LEU A 185 14.80 -4.53 2.32
N ILE A 186 15.86 -3.93 2.87
CA ILE A 186 15.76 -2.65 3.58
C ILE A 186 15.22 -1.56 2.65
N ASN A 187 15.71 -1.50 1.41
CA ASN A 187 15.25 -0.55 0.40
C ASN A 187 13.79 -0.79 0.03
N ALA A 188 13.39 -2.04 -0.21
CA ALA A 188 12.01 -2.39 -0.51
C ALA A 188 11.07 -1.96 0.64
N GLU A 189 11.40 -2.26 1.89
CA GLU A 189 10.59 -1.83 3.04
C GLU A 189 10.48 -0.30 3.13
N LYS A 190 11.59 0.42 2.89
CA LYS A 190 11.61 1.89 2.86
C LYS A 190 10.71 2.46 1.76
N LEU A 191 10.74 1.87 0.57
CA LEU A 191 9.91 2.28 -0.57
C LEU A 191 8.42 2.02 -0.30
N VAL A 192 8.09 0.86 0.27
CA VAL A 192 6.71 0.56 0.69
C VAL A 192 6.21 1.61 1.68
N ARG A 193 6.99 1.93 2.72
CA ARG A 193 6.58 2.88 3.76
C ARG A 193 6.44 4.32 3.25
N SER A 194 7.27 4.72 2.28
CA SER A 194 7.23 6.08 1.72
C SER A 194 6.24 6.25 0.56
N SER A 195 5.69 5.15 0.02
CA SER A 195 4.90 5.12 -1.22
C SER A 195 3.67 6.04 -1.21
N GLY A 196 3.01 6.16 -0.06
CA GLY A 196 1.69 6.79 0.06
C GLY A 196 0.56 5.98 -0.59
N SER A 197 0.81 4.71 -0.93
CA SER A 197 -0.24 3.80 -1.41
C SER A 197 -0.94 3.16 -0.21
N PRO A 198 -2.28 3.11 -0.18
CA PRO A 198 -3.02 2.33 0.81
C PRO A 198 -2.66 0.84 0.81
N PHE A 199 -2.15 0.31 -0.31
CA PHE A 199 -1.67 -1.06 -0.40
C PHE A 199 -0.49 -1.35 0.55
N ALA A 200 0.25 -0.34 1.00
CA ALA A 200 1.29 -0.50 2.01
C ALA A 200 0.76 -1.13 3.31
N GLY A 201 -0.50 -0.85 3.70
CA GLY A 201 -1.13 -1.49 4.85
C GLY A 201 -1.32 -3.01 4.68
N TYR A 202 -1.62 -3.48 3.47
CA TYR A 202 -1.71 -4.91 3.16
C TYR A 202 -0.35 -5.60 3.24
N ILE A 203 0.73 -4.91 2.85
CA ILE A 203 2.09 -5.41 3.01
C ILE A 203 2.47 -5.50 4.49
N VAL A 204 2.10 -4.50 5.30
CA VAL A 204 2.28 -4.55 6.77
C VAL A 204 1.49 -5.71 7.38
N ALA A 205 0.25 -5.96 6.92
CA ALA A 205 -0.55 -7.09 7.37
C ALA A 205 0.14 -8.43 7.02
N ALA A 206 0.63 -8.59 5.79
CA ALA A 206 1.35 -9.78 5.35
C ALA A 206 2.64 -10.02 6.16
N ARG A 207 3.37 -8.94 6.49
CA ARG A 207 4.53 -8.99 7.39
C ARG A 207 4.14 -9.53 8.77
N ALA A 208 3.13 -8.94 9.41
CA ALA A 208 2.72 -9.32 10.76
C ALA A 208 2.19 -10.77 10.83
N ALA A 209 1.52 -11.24 9.78
CA ALA A 209 1.08 -12.63 9.66
C ALA A 209 2.29 -13.60 9.69
N LYS A 210 3.45 -13.15 9.21
CA LYS A 210 4.68 -13.96 9.11
C LYS A 210 5.57 -13.88 10.33
N GLU A 211 5.68 -12.72 10.96
CA GLU A 211 6.59 -12.47 12.10
C GLU A 211 6.12 -13.08 13.45
N GLY A 212 5.00 -13.81 13.47
CA GLY A 212 4.55 -14.50 14.70
C GLY A 212 3.05 -14.78 14.76
N ASN A 213 2.35 -14.71 13.63
CA ASN A 213 0.89 -14.85 13.56
C ASN A 213 0.16 -13.91 14.55
N ASN A 214 0.67 -12.70 14.69
CA ASN A 214 0.13 -11.69 15.60
C ASN A 214 -1.11 -11.06 14.96
N ALA A 215 -2.30 -11.51 15.39
CA ALA A 215 -3.58 -11.03 14.88
C ALA A 215 -3.70 -9.51 14.97
N GLU A 216 -3.34 -8.90 16.11
CA GLU A 216 -3.37 -7.46 16.31
C GLU A 216 -2.50 -6.71 15.28
N GLY A 217 -1.32 -7.26 14.97
CA GLY A 217 -0.41 -6.70 13.95
C GLY A 217 -0.98 -6.80 12.53
N VAL A 218 -1.58 -7.95 12.18
CA VAL A 218 -2.24 -8.15 10.89
C VAL A 218 -3.37 -7.13 10.70
N TYR A 219 -4.24 -7.05 11.70
CA TYR A 219 -5.40 -6.17 11.67
C TYR A 219 -5.03 -4.69 11.79
N ALA A 220 -3.91 -4.35 12.44
CA ALA A 220 -3.34 -3.00 12.39
C ALA A 220 -2.89 -2.63 10.97
N GLY A 221 -2.36 -3.58 10.18
CA GLY A 221 -2.03 -3.37 8.78
C GLY A 221 -3.26 -3.04 7.92
N TYR A 222 -4.36 -3.77 8.10
CA TYR A 222 -5.62 -3.44 7.41
C TYR A 222 -6.24 -2.12 7.90
N ALA A 223 -6.17 -1.83 9.20
CA ALA A 223 -6.61 -0.54 9.72
C ALA A 223 -5.77 0.62 9.15
N LEU A 224 -4.47 0.40 8.94
CA LEU A 224 -3.58 1.36 8.28
C LEU A 224 -4.00 1.61 6.82
N ALA A 225 -4.30 0.56 6.05
CA ALA A 225 -4.80 0.70 4.68
C ALA A 225 -6.09 1.56 4.63
N SER A 226 -6.97 1.38 5.61
CA SER A 226 -8.18 2.19 5.76
C SER A 226 -7.90 3.66 6.06
N VAL A 227 -7.00 3.94 7.01
CA VAL A 227 -6.55 5.31 7.32
C VAL A 227 -5.92 5.99 6.09
N MET A 228 -5.26 5.22 5.23
CA MET A 228 -4.66 5.71 3.98
C MET A 228 -5.67 5.92 2.84
N GLY A 229 -6.91 5.44 2.98
CA GLY A 229 -8.01 5.69 2.03
C GLY A 229 -8.76 4.44 1.59
N ASP A 230 -8.24 3.24 1.81
CA ASP A 230 -8.93 1.99 1.47
C ASP A 230 -9.83 1.51 2.60
N THR A 231 -10.93 2.21 2.77
CA THR A 231 -11.85 2.02 3.88
C THR A 231 -12.51 0.62 3.92
N ARG A 232 -12.53 -0.09 2.78
CA ARG A 232 -12.94 -1.50 2.70
C ARG A 232 -12.07 -2.40 3.55
N ALA A 233 -10.82 -2.01 3.81
CA ALA A 233 -9.87 -2.85 4.50
C ALA A 233 -10.30 -3.21 5.93
N LEU A 234 -11.16 -2.38 6.54
CA LEU A 234 -11.75 -2.64 7.86
C LEU A 234 -12.69 -3.85 7.88
N ASN A 235 -13.18 -4.33 6.74
CA ASN A 235 -14.01 -5.54 6.71
C ASN A 235 -13.23 -6.79 7.13
N ALA A 236 -11.89 -6.78 7.05
CA ALA A 236 -11.06 -7.80 7.67
C ALA A 236 -11.28 -7.87 9.20
N LEU A 237 -11.46 -6.73 9.88
CA LEU A 237 -11.72 -6.69 11.34
C LEU A 237 -13.04 -7.35 11.74
N ALA A 238 -14.02 -7.44 10.84
CA ALA A 238 -15.28 -8.11 11.14
C ALA A 238 -15.09 -9.62 11.39
N HIS A 239 -13.99 -10.19 10.88
CA HIS A 239 -13.62 -11.59 11.04
C HIS A 239 -12.57 -11.79 12.14
N ALA A 240 -12.22 -10.72 12.87
CA ALA A 240 -11.23 -10.76 13.93
C ALA A 240 -11.80 -11.40 15.20
N GLU A 241 -11.42 -12.64 15.47
CA GLU A 241 -11.71 -13.30 16.74
C GLU A 241 -10.66 -12.92 17.80
N ASN A 242 -11.12 -12.57 19.01
CA ASN A 242 -10.27 -12.38 20.20
C ASN A 242 -9.14 -11.33 20.10
N VAL A 243 -9.29 -10.31 19.25
CA VAL A 243 -8.28 -9.25 19.11
C VAL A 243 -8.36 -8.23 20.24
N ASN A 244 -7.24 -8.00 20.90
CA ASN A 244 -7.13 -6.94 21.90
C ASN A 244 -7.07 -5.56 21.22
N THR A 245 -8.12 -4.76 21.41
CA THR A 245 -8.24 -3.44 20.78
C THR A 245 -7.11 -2.48 21.19
N GLN A 246 -6.63 -2.54 22.43
CA GLN A 246 -5.54 -1.67 22.88
C GLN A 246 -4.22 -2.03 22.20
N SER A 247 -3.91 -3.31 22.10
CA SER A 247 -2.71 -3.80 21.40
C SER A 247 -2.77 -3.50 19.91
N LEU A 248 -3.93 -3.66 19.27
CA LEU A 248 -4.16 -3.26 17.87
C LEU A 248 -3.93 -1.77 17.66
N MET A 249 -4.49 -0.91 18.52
CA MET A 249 -4.33 0.54 18.41
C MET A 249 -2.88 0.98 18.64
N SER A 250 -2.18 0.31 19.56
CA SER A 250 -0.75 0.51 19.77
C SER A 250 0.04 0.15 18.51
N ALA A 251 -0.20 -1.05 17.94
CA ALA A 251 0.44 -1.49 16.71
C ALA A 251 0.15 -0.53 15.54
N LEU A 252 -1.10 -0.11 15.36
CA LEU A 252 -1.48 0.87 14.34
C LEU A 252 -0.73 2.19 14.51
N SER A 253 -0.65 2.72 15.74
CA SER A 253 0.04 3.97 16.04
C SER A 253 1.51 3.90 15.66
N VAL A 254 2.19 2.80 16.03
CA VAL A 254 3.59 2.54 15.63
C VAL A 254 3.73 2.53 14.11
N GLN A 255 2.84 1.83 13.38
CA GLN A 255 2.92 1.79 11.92
C GLN A 255 2.69 3.16 11.29
N MET A 256 1.72 3.94 11.79
CA MET A 256 1.48 5.31 11.31
C MET A 256 2.70 6.20 11.55
N ASP A 257 3.35 6.11 12.69
CA ASP A 257 4.56 6.89 12.98
C ASP A 257 5.73 6.49 12.09
N MET A 258 5.88 5.19 11.81
CA MET A 258 6.89 4.69 10.87
C MET A 258 6.64 5.17 9.43
N MET A 259 5.37 5.25 9.01
CA MET A 259 4.99 5.83 7.72
C MET A 259 5.32 7.33 7.67
N ARG A 260 5.00 8.09 8.72
CA ARG A 260 5.33 9.54 8.81
C ARG A 260 6.83 9.80 8.80
N LEU A 261 7.60 8.96 9.48
CA LEU A 261 9.05 9.07 9.51
C LEU A 261 9.64 8.86 8.10
N ALA A 262 9.09 7.93 7.34
CA ALA A 262 9.51 7.66 5.96
C ALA A 262 9.04 8.74 4.97
N ASN A 263 7.84 9.29 5.18
CA ASN A 263 7.26 10.35 4.38
C ASN A 263 6.33 11.21 5.26
N PRO A 264 6.76 12.42 5.68
CA PRO A 264 5.97 13.29 6.57
C PRO A 264 4.62 13.69 6.01
N ASN A 265 4.46 13.64 4.69
CA ASN A 265 3.24 14.02 3.98
C ASN A 265 2.35 12.82 3.63
N VAL A 266 2.68 11.61 4.10
CA VAL A 266 1.95 10.37 3.75
C VAL A 266 0.46 10.41 4.16
N PHE A 267 0.13 11.20 5.18
CA PHE A 267 -1.25 11.45 5.64
C PHE A 267 -1.66 12.93 5.48
N ALA A 268 -0.90 13.72 4.71
CA ALA A 268 -1.22 15.13 4.53
C ALA A 268 -2.39 15.30 3.55
N GLY A 269 -3.41 16.06 3.96
CA GLY A 269 -4.66 16.23 3.21
C GLY A 269 -5.69 15.14 3.54
N LYS A 270 -6.91 15.30 3.02
CA LYS A 270 -7.91 14.23 3.10
C LYS A 270 -7.48 13.13 2.12
N PRO A 271 -7.27 11.87 2.56
CA PRO A 271 -7.03 10.79 1.63
C PRO A 271 -8.21 10.72 0.67
N THR A 272 -7.94 10.51 -0.62
CA THR A 272 -9.01 10.24 -1.58
C THR A 272 -9.60 8.89 -1.18
N GLU A 273 -10.74 8.87 -0.49
CA GLU A 273 -11.33 7.62 -0.02
C GLU A 273 -11.72 6.73 -1.21
N PHE A 274 -11.60 5.42 -1.03
CA PHE A 274 -12.13 4.46 -1.97
C PHE A 274 -13.66 4.70 -2.15
N PRO A 275 -14.21 4.73 -3.38
CA PRO A 275 -15.59 5.19 -3.65
C PRO A 275 -16.74 4.37 -3.01
N ASP A 276 -16.45 3.29 -2.29
CA ASP A 276 -17.44 2.47 -1.54
C ASP A 276 -16.76 1.54 -0.52
N ARG A 277 -17.22 1.59 0.74
CA ARG A 277 -16.72 0.76 1.85
C ARG A 277 -17.13 -0.72 1.77
N TYR A 278 -18.17 -1.04 1.02
CA TYR A 278 -18.79 -2.37 0.99
C TYR A 278 -18.43 -3.21 -0.23
N SER A 279 -17.66 -2.65 -1.16
CA SER A 279 -17.18 -3.36 -2.36
C SER A 279 -16.04 -4.34 -2.01
N VAL A 280 -16.34 -5.40 -1.27
CA VAL A 280 -15.36 -6.38 -0.74
C VAL A 280 -15.12 -7.61 -1.63
N GLY A 281 -15.85 -7.73 -2.75
CA GLY A 281 -15.72 -8.86 -3.68
C GLY A 281 -16.12 -10.20 -3.06
N ILE A 282 -16.13 -11.26 -3.87
CA ILE A 282 -16.33 -12.63 -3.38
C ILE A 282 -14.94 -13.21 -3.05
N ARG A 283 -14.81 -13.89 -1.90
CA ARG A 283 -13.62 -14.73 -1.62
C ARG A 283 -13.77 -16.02 -2.44
N TYR A 284 -12.79 -16.31 -3.30
CA TYR A 284 -12.72 -17.54 -4.09
C TYR A 284 -11.84 -18.57 -3.39
#